data_AF-A0A973JX59-F1
#
_entry.id   AF-A0A973JX59-F1
#
_cell.length_a   1.000
_cell.length_b   1.000
_cell.length_c   1.000
_cell.angle_alpha   90.00
_cell.angle_beta   90.00
_cell.angle_gamma   90.00
#
_symmetry.space_group_name_H-M   'P 1'
#
loop_
_entity.id
_entity.type
_entity.pdbx_description
1 polymer ?
#
loop_
_entity_poly.entity_id
_entity_poly.type
_entity_poly.pdbx_seq_one_letter_code
_entity_poly.pdbx_strand_id
1 'polypeptide(L)'
;MRRRDAKHWRAEYDKAFGLLIKERKARLDAEEALAEKTAREAAADSSAAETINRQHAELTALRGIVAAQVVGLEAAGRGDEAFALRQQLGSAGVDLTVEIGQRQPSPGALPAARTYTAAESRLVAELHRRNKAAGALEDQLFDVQRINEAQALLLRTAEESAA
;
A
#
# COMPACT_ATOMS: atom_id res chain seq x y z
N MET A 1 29.14 -66.79 38.45
CA MET A 1 29.46 -65.35 38.43
C MET A 1 29.08 -64.61 37.13
N ARG A 2 29.04 -65.24 35.94
CA ARG A 2 28.85 -64.56 34.64
C ARG A 2 27.44 -64.00 34.27
N ARG A 3 26.41 -64.25 35.09
CA ARG A 3 25.01 -63.84 34.77
C ARG A 3 24.64 -62.42 35.24
N ARG A 4 25.36 -61.87 36.22
CA ARG A 4 25.15 -60.47 36.68
C ARG A 4 25.74 -59.47 35.69
N ASP A 5 26.92 -59.77 35.15
CA ASP A 5 27.62 -58.89 34.20
C ASP A 5 26.86 -58.73 32.88
N ALA A 6 26.25 -59.81 32.38
CA ALA A 6 25.45 -59.77 31.15
C ALA A 6 24.14 -58.97 31.29
N LYS A 7 23.54 -58.93 32.49
CA LYS A 7 22.33 -58.11 32.74
C LYS A 7 22.68 -56.63 32.88
N HIS A 8 23.80 -56.33 33.53
CA HIS A 8 24.29 -54.96 33.68
C HIS A 8 24.68 -54.35 32.32
N TRP A 9 25.41 -55.10 31.50
CA TRP A 9 25.80 -54.66 30.15
C TRP A 9 24.60 -54.38 29.24
N ARG A 10 23.54 -55.22 29.30
CA ARG A 10 22.30 -54.96 28.55
C ARG A 10 21.59 -53.70 29.01
N ALA A 11 21.50 -53.45 30.31
CA ALA A 11 20.87 -52.24 30.83
C ALA A 11 21.63 -50.97 30.43
N GLU A 12 22.97 -51.02 30.40
CA GLU A 12 23.80 -49.91 29.91
C GLU A 12 23.64 -49.70 28.41
N TYR A 13 23.60 -50.78 27.63
CA TYR A 13 23.35 -50.74 26.20
C TYR A 13 21.97 -50.14 25.87
N ASP A 14 20.91 -50.61 26.52
CA ASP A 14 19.54 -50.12 26.30
C ASP A 14 19.43 -48.63 26.68
N LYS A 15 20.12 -48.20 27.74
CA LYS A 15 20.19 -46.79 28.14
C LYS A 15 20.93 -45.94 27.10
N ALA A 16 22.08 -46.39 26.62
CA ALA A 16 22.86 -45.70 25.60
C ALA A 16 22.09 -45.62 24.26
N PHE A 17 21.44 -46.71 23.87
CA PHE A 17 20.62 -46.76 22.66
C PHE A 17 19.38 -45.86 22.77
N GLY A 18 18.73 -45.84 23.93
CA GLY A 18 17.63 -44.93 24.21
C GLY A 18 18.04 -43.45 24.17
N LEU A 19 19.26 -43.12 24.60
CA LEU A 19 19.81 -41.76 24.46
C LEU A 19 20.05 -41.40 22.99
N LEU A 20 20.66 -42.30 22.21
CA LEU A 20 20.89 -42.08 20.77
C LEU A 20 19.59 -41.87 19.99
N ILE A 21 18.53 -42.62 20.32
CA ILE A 21 17.20 -42.41 19.71
C ILE A 21 16.65 -41.03 20.07
N LYS A 22 16.77 -40.61 21.33
CA LYS A 22 16.30 -39.28 21.78
C LYS A 22 17.07 -38.16 21.10
N GLU A 23 18.39 -38.26 21.01
CA GLU A 23 19.24 -37.28 20.32
C GLU A 23 18.91 -37.21 18.83
N ARG A 24 18.74 -38.36 18.17
CA ARG A 24 18.34 -38.40 16.76
C ARG A 24 16.97 -37.77 16.55
N LYS A 25 16.01 -38.04 17.43
CA LYS A 25 14.69 -37.43 17.38
C LYS A 25 14.76 -35.92 17.58
N ALA A 26 15.46 -35.45 18.61
CA ALA A 26 15.63 -34.03 18.87
C ALA A 26 16.31 -33.30 17.70
N ARG A 27 17.26 -33.94 17.02
CA ARG A 27 17.89 -33.39 15.81
C ARG A 27 16.90 -33.29 14.65
N LEU A 28 16.12 -34.33 14.39
CA LEU A 28 15.10 -34.33 13.34
C LEU A 28 14.02 -33.27 13.62
N ASP A 29 13.53 -33.18 14.85
CA ASP A 29 12.55 -32.17 15.27
C ASP A 29 13.12 -30.75 15.08
N ALA A 30 14.42 -30.54 15.35
CA ALA A 30 15.09 -29.26 15.12
C ALA A 30 15.30 -28.94 13.63
N GLU A 31 15.62 -29.94 12.81
CA GLU A 31 15.72 -29.81 11.35
C GLU A 31 14.36 -29.46 10.73
N GLU A 32 13.29 -30.11 11.17
CA GLU A 32 11.91 -29.80 10.75
C GLU A 32 11.49 -28.38 11.17
N ALA A 33 11.76 -27.99 12.42
CA ALA A 33 11.46 -26.64 12.90
C ALA A 33 12.25 -25.56 12.13
N LEU A 34 13.52 -25.83 11.79
CA LEU A 34 14.32 -24.91 10.98
C LEU A 34 13.77 -24.83 9.55
N ALA A 35 13.42 -25.96 8.94
CA ALA A 35 12.84 -25.99 7.59
C ALA A 35 11.47 -25.28 7.53
N GLU A 36 10.63 -25.41 8.56
CA GLU A 36 9.37 -24.69 8.64
C GLU A 36 9.60 -23.19 8.80
N LYS A 37 10.56 -22.78 9.63
CA LYS A 37 10.92 -21.38 9.80
C LYS A 37 11.40 -20.76 8.48
N THR A 38 12.33 -21.41 7.78
CA THR A 38 12.85 -20.91 6.50
C THR A 38 11.76 -20.85 5.42
N ALA A 39 10.85 -21.83 5.38
CA ALA A 39 9.71 -21.80 4.47
C ALA A 39 8.76 -20.63 4.75
N ARG A 40 8.48 -20.33 6.02
CA ARG A 40 7.65 -19.16 6.41
C ARG A 40 8.32 -17.84 6.07
N GLU A 41 9.62 -17.71 6.31
CA GLU A 41 10.40 -16.52 5.96
C GLU A 41 10.39 -16.31 4.43
N ALA A 42 10.65 -17.35 3.64
CA ALA A 42 10.59 -17.28 2.18
C ALA A 42 9.19 -16.90 1.65
N ALA A 43 8.12 -17.41 2.27
CA ALA A 43 6.75 -17.03 1.90
C ALA A 43 6.45 -15.56 2.24
N ALA A 44 6.92 -15.06 3.39
CA ALA A 44 6.78 -13.67 3.77
C ALA A 44 7.55 -12.74 2.81
N ASP A 45 8.78 -13.09 2.45
CA ASP A 45 9.60 -12.36 1.49
C ASP A 45 8.95 -12.31 0.10
N SER A 46 8.38 -13.43 -0.36
CA SER A 46 7.64 -13.48 -1.64
C SER A 46 6.43 -12.54 -1.62
N SER A 47 5.64 -12.56 -0.54
CA SER A 47 4.46 -11.68 -0.40
C SER A 47 4.85 -10.20 -0.33
N ALA A 48 5.96 -9.88 0.34
CA ALA A 48 6.50 -8.54 0.38
C ALA A 48 6.97 -8.08 -1.02
N ALA A 49 7.68 -8.92 -1.76
CA ALA A 49 8.13 -8.63 -3.11
C ALA A 49 6.95 -8.40 -4.08
N GLU A 50 5.91 -9.23 -4.00
CA GLU A 50 4.67 -9.03 -4.77
C GLU A 50 4.00 -7.69 -4.46
N THR A 51 3.94 -7.32 -3.17
CA THR A 51 3.37 -6.04 -2.75
C THR A 51 4.18 -4.86 -3.28
N ILE A 52 5.51 -4.92 -3.17
CA ILE A 52 6.42 -3.89 -3.70
C ILE A 52 6.25 -3.75 -5.21
N ASN A 53 6.22 -4.86 -5.96
CA ASN A 53 6.04 -4.85 -7.41
C ASN A 53 4.69 -4.24 -7.82
N ARG A 54 3.61 -4.60 -7.10
CA ARG A 54 2.29 -4.02 -7.33
C ARG A 54 2.28 -2.51 -7.05
N GLN A 55 2.82 -2.07 -5.92
CA GLN A 55 2.90 -0.65 -5.56
C GLN A 55 3.76 0.13 -6.57
N HIS A 56 4.86 -0.44 -7.02
CA HIS A 56 5.73 0.16 -8.03
C HIS A 56 4.99 0.33 -9.37
N ALA A 57 4.23 -0.68 -9.79
CA ALA A 57 3.40 -0.60 -10.99
C ALA A 57 2.29 0.46 -10.86
N GLU A 58 1.62 0.52 -9.70
CA GLU A 58 0.59 1.53 -9.40
C GLU A 58 1.18 2.95 -9.40
N LEU A 59 2.35 3.17 -8.81
CA LEU A 59 3.05 4.45 -8.82
C LEU A 59 3.46 4.86 -10.24
N THR A 60 4.00 3.92 -11.02
CA THR A 60 4.37 4.16 -12.42
C THR A 60 3.17 4.56 -13.26
N ALA A 61 2.04 3.87 -13.06
CA ALA A 61 0.76 4.21 -13.68
C ALA A 61 0.31 5.64 -13.32
N LEU A 62 0.28 5.98 -12.03
CA LEU A 62 -0.12 7.32 -11.55
C LEU A 62 0.77 8.42 -12.12
N ARG A 63 2.09 8.23 -12.08
CA ARG A 63 3.06 9.17 -12.69
C ARG A 63 2.77 9.38 -14.17
N GLY A 64 2.51 8.29 -14.89
CA GLY A 64 2.13 8.35 -16.29
C GLY A 64 0.82 9.12 -16.52
N ILE A 65 -0.22 8.91 -15.70
CA ILE A 65 -1.52 9.58 -15.81
C ILE A 65 -1.35 11.09 -15.64
N VAL A 66 -0.65 11.51 -14.59
CA VAL A 66 -0.43 12.94 -14.30
C VAL A 66 0.40 13.60 -15.39
N ALA A 67 1.46 12.94 -15.88
CA ALA A 67 2.26 13.46 -16.99
C ALA A 67 1.42 13.67 -18.26
N ALA A 68 0.52 12.73 -18.57
CA ALA A 68 -0.39 12.87 -19.72
C ALA A 68 -1.39 14.03 -19.52
N GLN A 69 -1.85 14.26 -18.29
CA GLN A 69 -2.72 15.39 -17.98
C GLN A 69 -2.02 16.73 -18.19
N VAL A 70 -0.76 16.87 -17.77
CA VAL A 70 0.06 18.07 -18.04
C VAL A 70 0.17 18.31 -19.55
N VAL A 71 0.56 17.29 -20.32
CA VAL A 71 0.67 17.40 -21.79
C VAL A 71 -0.67 17.75 -22.44
N GLY A 72 -1.77 17.17 -21.96
CA GLY A 72 -3.12 17.46 -22.45
C GLY A 72 -3.55 18.91 -22.17
N LEU A 73 -3.23 19.45 -20.99
CA LEU A 73 -3.50 20.85 -20.65
C LEU A 73 -2.68 21.80 -21.54
N GLU A 74 -1.41 21.50 -21.77
CA GLU A 74 -0.53 22.29 -22.65
C GLU A 74 -1.06 22.30 -24.09
N ALA A 75 -1.42 21.14 -24.62
CA ALA A 75 -1.98 21.03 -25.97
C ALA A 75 -3.35 21.71 -26.13
N ALA A 76 -4.13 21.81 -25.06
CA ALA A 76 -5.40 22.54 -25.04
C ALA A 76 -5.23 24.06 -24.88
N GLY A 77 -4.00 24.58 -24.82
CA GLY A 77 -3.72 26.00 -24.58
C GLY A 77 -3.96 26.45 -23.14
N ARG A 78 -4.17 25.52 -22.20
CA ARG A 78 -4.38 25.78 -20.76
C ARG A 78 -3.04 25.78 -20.01
N GLY A 79 -2.10 26.57 -20.50
CA GLY A 79 -0.71 26.61 -20.01
C GLY A 79 -0.61 26.98 -18.52
N ASP A 80 -1.46 27.90 -18.04
CA ASP A 80 -1.47 28.31 -16.63
C ASP A 80 -1.83 27.17 -15.69
N GLU A 81 -2.80 26.34 -16.08
CA GLU A 81 -3.19 25.16 -15.30
C GLU A 81 -2.12 24.07 -15.34
N ALA A 82 -1.49 23.85 -16.50
CA ALA A 82 -0.36 22.94 -16.62
C ALA A 82 0.80 23.40 -15.74
N PHE A 83 1.08 24.70 -15.69
CA PHE A 83 2.11 25.28 -14.83
C PHE A 83 1.76 25.14 -13.35
N ALA A 84 0.53 25.45 -12.95
CA ALA A 84 0.07 25.28 -11.58
C ALA A 84 0.18 23.81 -11.12
N LEU A 85 -0.21 22.86 -11.98
CA LEU A 85 -0.08 21.43 -11.71
C LEU A 85 1.40 21.02 -11.57
N ARG A 86 2.28 21.48 -12.45
CA ARG A 86 3.74 21.25 -12.34
C ARG A 86 4.29 21.80 -11.02
N GLN A 87 3.84 22.97 -10.59
CA GLN A 87 4.26 23.55 -9.31
C GLN A 87 3.79 22.73 -8.11
N GLN A 88 2.53 22.29 -8.10
CA GLN A 88 1.98 21.42 -7.05
C GLN A 88 2.74 20.09 -6.95
N LEU A 89 3.13 19.51 -8.10
CA LEU A 89 3.95 18.30 -8.12
C LEU A 89 5.35 18.56 -7.58
N GLY A 90 5.97 19.67 -7.98
CA GLY A 90 7.27 20.09 -7.48
C GLY A 90 7.29 20.32 -5.96
N SER A 91 6.26 20.98 -5.41
CA SER A 91 6.14 21.20 -3.96
C SER A 91 5.89 19.90 -3.18
N ALA A 92 5.29 18.90 -3.81
CA ALA A 92 5.15 17.55 -3.28
C ALA A 92 6.42 16.68 -3.48
N GLY A 93 7.49 17.21 -4.07
CA GLY A 93 8.73 16.47 -4.35
C GLY A 93 8.62 15.48 -5.51
N VAL A 94 7.59 15.60 -6.36
CA VAL A 94 7.36 14.72 -7.50
C VAL A 94 7.88 15.37 -8.78
N ASP A 95 9.01 14.87 -9.28
CA ASP A 95 9.52 15.23 -10.61
C ASP A 95 8.95 14.30 -11.68
N LEU A 96 8.28 14.84 -12.70
CA LEU A 96 7.73 14.12 -13.86
C LEU A 96 8.36 14.56 -15.19
N THR A 97 9.51 15.25 -15.15
CA THR A 97 10.14 15.84 -16.35
C THR A 97 10.37 14.80 -17.44
N VAL A 98 10.84 13.62 -17.07
CA VAL A 98 11.10 12.51 -18.00
C VAL A 98 9.79 11.98 -18.59
N GLU A 99 8.78 11.70 -17.77
CA GLU A 99 7.50 11.16 -18.21
C GLU A 99 6.75 12.12 -19.13
N ILE A 100 6.84 13.42 -18.85
CA ILE A 100 6.26 14.47 -19.69
C ILE A 100 7.02 14.53 -21.02
N GLY A 101 8.36 14.56 -20.98
CA GLY A 101 9.19 14.61 -22.18
C GLY A 101 8.95 13.46 -23.14
N GLN A 102 8.79 12.23 -22.61
CA GLN A 102 8.45 11.04 -23.41
C GLN A 102 7.08 11.10 -24.09
N ARG A 103 6.20 12.01 -23.66
CA ARG A 103 4.80 12.12 -24.12
C ARG A 103 4.51 13.40 -24.91
N GLN A 104 5.48 14.30 -25.00
CA GLN A 104 5.37 15.50 -25.82
C GLN A 104 5.12 15.10 -27.28
N PRO A 105 4.04 15.58 -27.92
CA PRO A 105 3.82 15.32 -29.33
C PRO A 105 4.87 16.06 -30.18
N SER A 106 5.10 15.58 -31.39
CA SER A 106 5.86 16.35 -32.38
C SER A 106 5.22 17.73 -32.60
N PRO A 107 6.00 18.77 -32.92
CA PRO A 107 5.47 20.10 -33.18
C PRO A 107 4.33 20.07 -34.20
N GLY A 108 3.17 20.63 -33.84
CA GLY A 108 1.97 20.68 -34.69
C GLY A 108 1.05 19.44 -34.62
N ALA A 109 1.41 18.41 -33.85
CA ALA A 109 0.53 17.26 -33.58
C ALA A 109 -0.20 17.43 -32.24
N LEU A 110 -1.46 17.00 -32.18
CA LEU A 110 -2.18 16.87 -30.92
C LEU A 110 -1.75 15.59 -30.20
N PRO A 111 -1.68 15.58 -28.85
CA PRO A 111 -1.43 14.37 -28.10
C PRO A 111 -2.51 13.33 -28.40
N ALA A 112 -2.10 12.08 -28.64
CA ALA A 112 -3.05 10.99 -28.74
C ALA A 112 -3.83 10.86 -27.43
N ALA A 113 -5.14 10.60 -27.53
CA ALA A 113 -5.95 10.28 -26.36
C ALA A 113 -5.35 9.06 -25.64
N ARG A 114 -5.10 9.17 -24.33
CA ARG A 114 -4.49 8.08 -23.58
C ARG A 114 -5.45 6.89 -23.53
N THR A 115 -4.99 5.75 -24.03
CA THR A 115 -5.63 4.47 -23.73
C THR A 115 -5.16 4.01 -22.37
N TYR A 116 -6.04 4.07 -21.37
CA TYR A 116 -5.72 3.55 -20.04
C TYR A 116 -5.62 2.02 -20.09
N THR A 117 -4.63 1.47 -19.39
CA THR A 117 -4.63 0.04 -19.10
C THR A 117 -5.80 -0.31 -18.15
N ALA A 118 -6.13 -1.61 -18.02
CA ALA A 118 -7.19 -2.04 -17.10
C ALA A 118 -6.88 -1.64 -15.64
N ALA A 119 -5.61 -1.71 -15.23
CA ALA A 119 -5.17 -1.30 -13.90
C ALA A 119 -5.31 0.22 -13.70
N GLU A 120 -4.88 1.02 -14.68
CA GLU A 120 -5.02 2.47 -14.65
C GLU A 120 -6.48 2.91 -14.61
N SER A 121 -7.34 2.26 -15.39
CA SER A 121 -8.78 2.54 -15.43
C SER A 121 -9.43 2.29 -14.07
N ARG A 122 -9.01 1.22 -13.38
CA ARG A 122 -9.45 0.92 -12.01
C ARG A 122 -9.00 2.00 -11.03
N LEU A 123 -7.77 2.50 -11.13
CA LEU A 123 -7.25 3.57 -10.28
C LEU A 123 -7.99 4.89 -10.52
N VAL A 124 -8.26 5.25 -11.77
CA VAL A 124 -9.04 6.46 -12.11
C VAL A 124 -10.46 6.35 -11.56
N ALA A 125 -11.12 5.20 -11.71
CA ALA A 125 -12.44 4.97 -11.16
C ALA A 125 -12.46 5.02 -9.61
N GLU A 126 -11.43 4.48 -8.96
CA GLU A 126 -11.26 4.56 -7.52
C GLU A 126 -11.06 6.00 -7.03
N LEU A 127 -10.20 6.77 -7.72
CA LEU A 127 -9.99 8.18 -7.41
C LEU A 127 -11.30 8.97 -7.54
N HIS A 128 -12.07 8.74 -8.61
CA HIS A 128 -13.36 9.39 -8.80
C HIS A 128 -14.35 9.07 -7.66
N ARG A 129 -14.42 7.80 -7.24
CA ARG A 129 -15.26 7.38 -6.10
C ARG A 129 -14.84 8.06 -4.80
N ARG A 130 -13.54 8.16 -4.55
CA ARG A 130 -13.00 8.81 -3.34
C ARG A 130 -13.26 10.31 -3.33
N ASN A 131 -13.04 11.00 -4.45
CA ASN A 131 -13.32 12.43 -4.56
C ASN A 131 -14.81 12.73 -4.35
N LYS A 132 -15.70 11.89 -4.90
CA LYS A 132 -17.14 12.00 -4.65
C LYS A 132 -17.50 11.83 -3.17
N ALA A 133 -16.87 10.87 -2.49
CA ALA A 133 -17.08 10.65 -1.06
C ALA A 133 -16.54 11.82 -0.20
N ALA A 134 -15.40 12.40 -0.58
CA ALA A 134 -14.83 13.57 0.08
C ALA A 134 -15.76 14.80 -0.03
N GLY A 135 -16.28 15.09 -1.22
CA GLY A 135 -17.26 16.18 -1.40
C GLY A 135 -18.54 15.99 -0.59
N ALA A 136 -19.07 14.76 -0.53
CA ALA A 136 -20.23 14.46 0.30
C ALA A 136 -19.97 14.67 1.80
N LEU A 137 -18.73 14.44 2.27
CA LEU A 137 -18.34 14.71 3.65
C LEU A 137 -18.22 16.22 3.92
N GLU A 138 -17.65 16.99 2.98
CA GLU A 138 -17.59 18.44 3.08
C GLU A 138 -18.99 19.05 3.19
N ASP A 139 -19.94 18.61 2.36
CA ASP A 139 -21.34 19.03 2.41
C ASP A 139 -21.97 18.76 3.79
N GLN A 140 -21.73 17.57 4.36
CA GLN A 140 -22.21 17.22 5.70
C GLN A 140 -21.61 18.12 6.79
N LEU A 141 -20.33 18.47 6.68
CA LEU A 141 -19.66 19.35 7.63
C LEU A 141 -20.25 20.77 7.57
N PHE A 142 -20.52 21.28 6.37
CA PHE A 142 -21.21 22.57 6.20
C PHE A 142 -22.61 22.55 6.81
N ASP A 143 -23.36 21.47 6.65
CA ASP A 143 -24.69 21.34 7.26
C ASP A 143 -24.64 21.35 8.79
N VAL A 144 -23.70 20.61 9.39
CA VAL A 144 -23.50 20.62 10.84
C VAL A 144 -23.10 22.00 11.34
N GLN A 145 -22.20 22.69 10.64
CA GLN A 145 -21.81 24.05 10.99
C GLN A 145 -23.02 24.99 10.97
N ARG A 146 -23.84 24.93 9.92
CA ARG A 146 -25.06 25.73 9.80
C ARG A 146 -26.04 25.47 10.95
N ILE A 147 -26.23 24.21 11.34
CA ILE A 147 -27.09 23.85 12.48
C ILE A 147 -26.52 24.41 13.79
N ASN A 148 -25.22 24.27 14.02
CA ASN A 148 -24.55 24.78 15.22
C ASN A 148 -24.69 26.31 15.32
N GLU A 149 -24.50 27.03 14.21
CA GLU A 149 -24.68 28.49 14.16
C GLU A 149 -26.12 28.90 14.46
N ALA A 150 -27.11 28.18 13.92
CA ALA A 150 -28.52 28.42 14.21
C ALA A 150 -28.87 28.15 15.68
N GLN A 151 -28.36 27.06 16.27
CA GLN A 151 -28.53 26.75 17.69
C GLN A 151 -27.87 27.80 18.59
N ALA A 152 -26.66 28.25 18.26
CA ALA A 152 -25.96 29.30 19.00
C ALA A 152 -26.70 30.65 18.93
N LEU A 153 -27.39 30.94 17.83
CA LEU A 153 -28.27 32.12 17.74
C LEU A 153 -29.48 31.97 18.67
N LEU A 154 -30.17 30.82 18.63
CA LEU A 154 -31.34 30.55 19.45
C LEU A 154 -31.02 30.65 20.95
N LEU A 155 -29.88 30.10 21.38
CA LEU A 155 -29.41 30.18 22.77
C LEU A 155 -29.19 31.64 23.19
N ARG A 156 -28.52 32.46 22.36
CA ARG A 156 -28.33 33.89 22.64
C ARG A 156 -29.66 34.64 22.76
N THR A 157 -30.59 34.40 21.83
CA THR A 157 -31.92 35.05 21.91
C THR A 157 -32.72 34.61 23.14
N ALA A 158 -32.55 33.36 23.60
CA ALA A 158 -33.20 32.86 24.80
C ALA A 158 -32.58 33.47 26.07
N GLU A 159 -31.26 33.62 26.13
CA GLU A 159 -30.56 34.32 27.20
C GLU A 159 -30.98 35.80 27.29
N GLU A 160 -31.07 36.49 26.16
CA GLU A 160 -31.53 37.88 26.08
C GLU A 160 -33.00 38.05 26.48
N SER A 161 -33.85 37.06 26.21
CA SER A 161 -35.28 37.10 26.58
C SER A 161 -35.52 36.75 28.06
N ALA A 162 -34.56 36.13 28.72
CA ALA A 162 -34.64 35.74 30.13
C ALA A 162 -34.03 36.78 31.09
N ALA A 163 -33.28 37.75 30.56
CA ALA A 163 -32.69 38.88 31.27
C ALA A 163 -33.66 40.08 31.35
#